data_AF-A0A9E3BFE3-F1
#
_entry.id   AF-A0A9E3BFE3-F1
#
_cell.length_a   1.000
_cell.length_b   1.000
_cell.length_c   1.000
_cell.angle_alpha   90.00
_cell.angle_beta   90.00
_cell.angle_gamma   90.00
#
_symmetry.space_group_name_H-M   'P 1'
#
loop_
_entity.id
_entity.type
_entity.pdbx_description
1 polymer ?
#
loop_
_entity_poly.entity_id
_entity_poly.type
_entity_poly.pdbx_seq_one_letter_code
_entity_poly.pdbx_strand_id
1 'polypeptide(L)'
;MESRFFMQQSAENKFVVDLLTTLQQERFSLRAWRRFFLRSWLMSCQTARENPALTQSWGQVTILMLFLMAAILIGNGLIAGYADALRLLPGFVFCVLWQQSDLFWHLGLNRSTRSGELLQSIGSANTLTWLRGLGASYLLGRLLGGLTEPSELTLAVFLGGIITDILDGHIARITGKQSKLGQIADAEADFCLYLSLTIILLSKGILPLWVGIVMLLRFVVPLVAALLSYMALARPVRFGSTAWGKYAGLVQCCYFLLLLLPLPHFTFFPLLNGLLLIIMIGLLVIAPIAQLFANIKVLKRSVQEG
;
A
#
# COMPACT_ATOMS: atom_id res chain seq x y z
N MET A 1 -17.81 31.85 3.65
CA MET A 1 -16.86 30.76 4.00
C MET A 1 -17.03 29.53 3.10
N GLU A 2 -18.25 29.19 2.67
CA GLU A 2 -18.50 28.10 1.70
C GLU A 2 -17.94 28.36 0.29
N SER A 3 -17.86 29.61 -0.17
CA SER A 3 -17.35 29.93 -1.51
C SER A 3 -15.85 29.66 -1.69
N ARG A 4 -15.05 29.68 -0.61
CA ARG A 4 -13.64 29.26 -0.66
C ARG A 4 -13.50 27.74 -0.65
N PHE A 5 -14.41 27.02 0.01
CA PHE A 5 -14.43 25.55 -0.01
C PHE A 5 -14.71 25.01 -1.43
N PHE A 6 -15.66 25.63 -2.16
CA PHE A 6 -15.97 25.28 -3.55
C PHE A 6 -14.87 25.69 -4.56
N MET A 7 -14.19 26.82 -4.34
CA MET A 7 -13.07 27.25 -5.21
C MET A 7 -11.79 26.41 -4.99
N GLN A 8 -11.53 25.99 -3.75
CA GLN A 8 -10.36 25.18 -3.37
C GLN A 8 -10.52 23.71 -3.82
N GLN A 9 -11.76 23.25 -3.94
CA GLN A 9 -12.14 22.00 -4.60
C GLN A 9 -11.91 22.01 -6.13
N SER A 10 -11.74 23.19 -6.76
CA SER A 10 -11.57 23.31 -8.22
C SER A 10 -10.17 22.91 -8.73
N ALA A 11 -9.13 23.10 -7.92
CA ALA A 11 -7.77 22.64 -8.25
C ALA A 11 -7.57 21.16 -7.89
N GLU A 12 -8.16 20.72 -6.77
CA GLU A 12 -8.18 19.33 -6.31
C GLU A 12 -8.92 18.41 -7.30
N ASN A 13 -10.01 18.89 -7.89
CA ASN A 13 -10.77 18.16 -8.88
C ASN A 13 -10.08 18.11 -10.25
N LYS A 14 -9.42 19.16 -10.75
CA LYS A 14 -8.91 19.11 -12.14
C LYS A 14 -7.95 17.95 -12.43
N PHE A 15 -6.99 17.62 -11.55
CA PHE A 15 -6.02 16.52 -11.78
C PHE A 15 -6.71 15.16 -11.92
N VAL A 16 -7.48 14.75 -10.90
CA VAL A 16 -8.10 13.43 -10.85
C VAL A 16 -9.37 13.41 -11.70
N VAL A 17 -10.21 14.44 -11.63
CA VAL A 17 -11.48 14.51 -12.38
C VAL A 17 -11.23 14.58 -13.87
N ASP A 18 -10.23 15.31 -14.38
CA ASP A 18 -10.01 15.37 -15.84
C ASP A 18 -9.47 14.04 -16.41
N LEU A 19 -8.58 13.36 -15.69
CA LEU A 19 -8.12 12.01 -16.05
C LEU A 19 -9.26 10.99 -16.02
N LEU A 20 -10.10 11.06 -15.00
CA LEU A 20 -11.23 10.17 -14.76
C LEU A 20 -12.38 10.43 -15.76
N THR A 21 -12.74 11.69 -16.04
CA THR A 21 -13.76 12.05 -17.04
C THR A 21 -13.37 11.57 -18.43
N THR A 22 -12.08 11.65 -18.79
CA THR A 22 -11.59 11.14 -20.09
C THR A 22 -11.74 9.61 -20.18
N LEU A 23 -11.43 8.87 -19.11
CA LEU A 23 -11.64 7.40 -19.04
C LEU A 23 -13.12 7.03 -19.15
N GLN A 24 -13.97 7.79 -18.48
CA GLN A 24 -15.41 7.57 -18.40
C GLN A 24 -16.10 7.85 -19.74
N GLN A 25 -15.71 8.92 -20.44
CA GLN A 25 -16.22 9.26 -21.78
C GLN A 25 -15.87 8.18 -22.83
N GLU A 26 -14.71 7.54 -22.70
CA GLU A 26 -14.27 6.47 -23.61
C GLU A 26 -14.64 5.05 -23.15
N ARG A 27 -15.58 4.91 -22.21
CA ARG A 27 -16.10 3.62 -21.69
C ARG A 27 -15.00 2.63 -21.31
N PHE A 28 -13.91 3.09 -20.70
CA PHE A 28 -12.81 2.23 -20.23
C PHE A 28 -12.18 1.34 -21.31
N SER A 29 -12.20 1.76 -22.57
CA SER A 29 -11.52 1.02 -23.65
C SER A 29 -10.01 0.90 -23.38
N LEU A 30 -9.35 -0.11 -23.97
CA LEU A 30 -7.90 -0.28 -23.85
C LEU A 30 -7.12 0.98 -24.29
N ARG A 31 -7.65 1.72 -25.26
CA ARG A 31 -7.06 3.00 -25.71
C ARG A 31 -7.22 4.12 -24.68
N ALA A 32 -8.33 4.14 -23.96
CA ALA A 32 -8.59 5.09 -22.88
C ALA A 32 -7.63 4.87 -21.70
N TRP A 33 -7.42 3.61 -21.31
CA TRP A 33 -6.43 3.23 -20.31
C TRP A 33 -5.02 3.65 -20.70
N ARG A 34 -4.61 3.41 -21.96
CA ARG A 34 -3.30 3.87 -22.46
C ARG A 34 -3.16 5.39 -22.38
N ARG A 35 -4.20 6.15 -22.74
CA ARG A 35 -4.20 7.62 -22.63
C ARG A 35 -4.17 8.10 -21.18
N PHE A 36 -4.90 7.46 -20.29
CA PHE A 36 -4.89 7.75 -18.86
C PHE A 36 -3.49 7.59 -18.28
N PHE A 37 -2.85 6.44 -18.54
CA PHE A 37 -1.49 6.21 -18.06
C PHE A 37 -0.51 7.24 -18.65
N LEU A 38 -0.57 7.49 -19.96
CA LEU A 38 0.30 8.47 -20.60
C LEU A 38 0.12 9.89 -20.04
N ARG A 39 -1.12 10.34 -19.84
CA ARG A 39 -1.42 11.66 -19.27
C ARG A 39 -1.01 11.77 -17.81
N SER A 40 -1.21 10.70 -17.03
CA SER A 40 -0.78 10.63 -15.63
C SER A 40 0.75 10.80 -15.52
N TRP A 41 1.51 10.09 -16.37
CA TRP A 41 2.95 10.26 -16.48
C TRP A 41 3.38 11.68 -16.89
N LEU A 42 2.79 12.23 -17.96
CA LEU A 42 3.12 13.57 -18.45
C LEU A 42 2.85 14.64 -17.38
N MET A 43 1.77 14.51 -16.64
CA MET A 43 1.41 15.45 -15.59
C MET A 43 2.32 15.33 -14.37
N SER A 44 2.82 14.13 -14.05
CA SER A 44 3.86 13.99 -13.04
C SER A 44 5.18 14.65 -13.49
N CYS A 45 5.59 14.44 -14.74
CA CYS A 45 6.74 15.12 -15.34
C CYS A 45 6.60 16.65 -15.36
N GLN A 46 5.38 17.17 -15.52
CA GLN A 46 5.10 18.60 -15.43
C GLN A 46 5.21 19.09 -13.98
N THR A 47 4.61 18.36 -13.03
CA THR A 47 4.68 18.68 -11.60
C THR A 47 6.13 18.73 -11.11
N ALA A 48 6.96 17.77 -11.55
CA ALA A 48 8.38 17.72 -11.24
C ALA A 48 9.14 18.94 -11.79
N ARG A 49 8.81 19.40 -13.01
CA ARG A 49 9.44 20.59 -13.59
C ARG A 49 9.01 21.88 -12.89
N GLU A 50 7.75 21.99 -12.50
CA GLU A 50 7.20 23.17 -11.83
C GLU A 50 7.63 23.30 -10.37
N ASN A 51 8.04 22.19 -9.72
CA ASN A 51 8.34 22.15 -8.28
C ASN A 51 9.72 21.52 -8.01
N PRO A 52 10.83 22.24 -8.27
CA PRO A 52 12.18 21.69 -8.14
C PRO A 52 12.52 21.21 -6.71
N ALA A 53 11.98 21.86 -5.68
CA ALA A 53 12.17 21.44 -4.28
C ALA A 53 11.59 20.03 -4.00
N LEU A 54 10.43 19.72 -4.59
CA LEU A 54 9.79 18.42 -4.44
C LEU A 54 10.57 17.33 -5.18
N THR A 55 11.06 17.64 -6.38
CA THR A 55 11.93 16.73 -7.14
C THR A 55 13.27 16.48 -6.45
N GLN A 56 13.85 17.51 -5.81
CA GLN A 56 15.04 17.33 -4.99
C GLN A 56 14.77 16.43 -3.78
N SER A 57 13.64 16.63 -3.09
CA SER A 57 13.22 15.76 -1.98
C SER A 57 13.01 14.31 -2.45
N TRP A 58 12.40 14.10 -3.61
CA TRP A 58 12.30 12.79 -4.25
C TRP A 58 13.66 12.18 -4.55
N GLY A 59 14.58 12.93 -5.17
CA GLY A 59 15.93 12.47 -5.48
C GLY A 59 16.69 12.04 -4.22
N GLN A 60 16.55 12.77 -3.12
CA GLN A 60 17.15 12.41 -1.83
C GLN A 60 16.61 11.08 -1.28
N VAL A 61 15.28 10.87 -1.34
CA VAL A 61 14.65 9.61 -0.93
C VAL A 61 15.12 8.47 -1.83
N THR A 62 15.15 8.66 -3.15
CA THR A 62 15.64 7.67 -4.11
C THR A 62 17.09 7.28 -3.84
N ILE A 63 17.98 8.24 -3.61
CA ILE A 63 19.39 7.99 -3.29
C ILE A 63 19.51 7.20 -1.98
N LEU A 64 18.75 7.59 -0.94
CA LEU A 64 18.72 6.86 0.32
C LEU A 64 18.28 5.40 0.12
N MET A 65 17.23 5.16 -0.67
CA MET A 65 16.72 3.81 -0.94
C MET A 65 17.72 2.96 -1.72
N LEU A 66 18.39 3.54 -2.73
CA LEU A 66 19.44 2.85 -3.48
C LEU A 66 20.67 2.55 -2.62
N PHE A 67 21.06 3.48 -1.74
CA PHE A 67 22.14 3.27 -0.78
C PHE A 67 21.81 2.12 0.19
N LEU A 68 20.60 2.12 0.77
CA LEU A 68 20.16 1.05 1.67
C LEU A 68 20.04 -0.29 0.94
N MET A 69 19.53 -0.30 -0.29
CA MET A 69 19.48 -1.50 -1.13
C MET A 69 20.90 -2.08 -1.35
N ALA A 70 21.87 -1.24 -1.70
CA ALA A 70 23.26 -1.66 -1.87
C ALA A 70 23.86 -2.19 -0.55
N ALA A 71 23.61 -1.51 0.58
CA ALA A 71 24.06 -1.95 1.89
C ALA A 71 23.46 -3.31 2.28
N ILE A 72 22.17 -3.53 2.02
CA ILE A 72 21.49 -4.81 2.26
C ILE A 72 22.08 -5.92 1.37
N LEU A 73 22.33 -5.66 0.09
CA LEU A 73 22.94 -6.63 -0.83
C LEU A 73 24.35 -7.02 -0.38
N ILE A 74 25.17 -6.04 0.02
CA ILE A 74 26.52 -6.29 0.55
C ILE A 74 26.43 -7.09 1.84
N GLY A 75 25.59 -6.68 2.78
CA GLY A 75 25.37 -7.40 4.04
C GLY A 75 24.91 -8.84 3.82
N ASN A 76 23.99 -9.07 2.87
CA ASN A 76 23.54 -10.40 2.48
C ASN A 76 24.70 -11.23 1.91
N GLY A 77 25.52 -10.63 1.04
CA GLY A 77 26.70 -11.29 0.47
C GLY A 77 27.76 -11.66 1.52
N LEU A 78 27.91 -10.87 2.59
CA LEU A 78 28.82 -11.15 3.69
C LEU A 78 28.32 -12.26 4.62
N ILE A 79 27.01 -12.33 4.86
CA ILE A 79 26.40 -13.26 5.82
C ILE A 79 26.01 -14.60 5.17
N ALA A 80 25.31 -14.56 4.03
CA ALA A 80 24.78 -15.73 3.33
C ALA A 80 25.65 -16.18 2.15
N GLY A 81 26.60 -15.34 1.73
CA GLY A 81 27.52 -15.61 0.64
C GLY A 81 27.12 -14.92 -0.68
N TYR A 82 28.09 -14.80 -1.58
CA TYR A 82 27.95 -14.08 -2.85
C TYR A 82 26.90 -14.70 -3.79
N ALA A 83 26.74 -16.03 -3.78
CA ALA A 83 25.77 -16.72 -4.64
C ALA A 83 24.32 -16.33 -4.32
N ASP A 84 23.99 -16.18 -3.03
CA ASP A 84 22.65 -15.78 -2.59
C ASP A 84 22.41 -14.30 -2.89
N ALA A 85 23.42 -13.45 -2.72
CA ALA A 85 23.33 -12.03 -3.10
C ALA A 85 23.06 -11.86 -4.60
N LEU A 86 23.68 -12.67 -5.46
CA LEU A 86 23.44 -12.65 -6.90
C LEU A 86 22.02 -13.10 -7.27
N ARG A 87 21.45 -14.08 -6.57
CA ARG A 87 20.06 -14.52 -6.77
C ARG A 87 19.05 -13.48 -6.30
N LEU A 88 19.37 -12.77 -5.22
CA LEU A 88 18.55 -11.68 -4.68
C LEU A 88 18.54 -10.45 -5.59
N LEU A 89 19.70 -10.11 -6.17
CA LEU A 89 19.93 -8.86 -6.90
C LEU A 89 18.84 -8.53 -7.94
N PRO A 90 18.50 -9.38 -8.93
CA PRO A 90 17.57 -9.00 -9.98
C PRO A 90 16.17 -8.70 -9.45
N GLY A 91 15.65 -9.53 -8.54
CA GLY A 91 14.33 -9.33 -7.93
C GLY A 91 14.29 -8.09 -7.04
N PHE A 92 15.32 -7.90 -6.22
CA PHE A 92 15.36 -6.76 -5.30
C PHE A 92 15.52 -5.42 -6.02
N VAL A 93 16.41 -5.36 -7.02
CA VAL A 93 16.58 -4.18 -7.88
C VAL A 93 15.27 -3.87 -8.61
N PHE A 94 14.60 -4.88 -9.16
CA PHE A 94 13.30 -4.69 -9.82
C PHE A 94 12.27 -4.06 -8.87
N CYS A 95 12.11 -4.62 -7.67
CA CYS A 95 11.15 -4.10 -6.69
C CYS A 95 11.47 -2.66 -6.25
N VAL A 96 12.74 -2.35 -5.99
CA VAL A 96 13.16 -0.99 -5.60
C VAL A 96 12.95 0.00 -6.75
N LEU A 97 13.33 -0.36 -7.98
CA LEU A 97 13.11 0.50 -9.14
C LEU A 97 11.62 0.73 -9.41
N TRP A 98 10.79 -0.31 -9.26
CA TRP A 98 9.34 -0.18 -9.34
C TRP A 98 8.83 0.80 -8.28
N GLN A 99 9.21 0.62 -7.02
CA GLN A 99 8.82 1.47 -5.90
C GLN A 99 9.19 2.95 -6.14
N GLN A 100 10.40 3.23 -6.64
CA GLN A 100 10.82 4.61 -6.93
C GLN A 100 10.11 5.19 -8.15
N SER A 101 9.79 4.36 -9.14
CA SER A 101 9.03 4.75 -10.32
C SER A 101 7.57 5.07 -9.96
N ASP A 102 6.95 4.29 -9.08
CA ASP A 102 5.59 4.56 -8.57
C ASP A 102 5.54 5.88 -7.79
N LEU A 103 6.49 6.09 -6.87
CA LEU A 103 6.62 7.35 -6.14
C LEU A 103 6.73 8.55 -7.10
N PHE A 104 7.55 8.42 -8.15
CA PHE A 104 7.66 9.47 -9.17
C PHE A 104 6.36 9.61 -9.95
N TRP A 105 5.69 8.51 -10.32
CA TRP A 105 4.42 8.54 -11.03
C TRP A 105 3.34 9.31 -10.25
N HIS A 106 3.32 9.16 -8.93
CA HIS A 106 2.33 9.75 -8.04
C HIS A 106 2.75 11.09 -7.41
N LEU A 107 3.87 11.70 -7.84
CA LEU A 107 4.40 12.93 -7.25
C LEU A 107 3.36 14.08 -7.17
N GLY A 108 2.49 14.19 -8.18
CA GLY A 108 1.38 15.16 -8.23
C GLY A 108 0.31 14.99 -7.14
N LEU A 109 0.28 13.83 -6.49
CA LEU A 109 -0.61 13.50 -5.37
C LEU A 109 0.02 13.82 -4.01
N ASN A 110 1.24 14.38 -3.93
CA ASN A 110 1.85 14.82 -2.68
C ASN A 110 1.19 16.09 -2.12
N ARG A 111 -0.12 16.04 -1.89
CA ARG A 111 -0.96 17.14 -1.44
C ARG A 111 -1.47 16.87 -0.04
N SER A 112 -1.51 17.92 0.77
CA SER A 112 -2.07 17.86 2.12
C SER A 112 -3.53 17.42 2.09
N THR A 113 -3.90 16.49 2.97
CA THR A 113 -5.30 16.05 3.11
C THR A 113 -6.18 17.09 3.78
N ARG A 114 -5.61 18.07 4.48
CA ARG A 114 -6.35 19.17 5.14
C ARG A 114 -6.50 20.40 4.24
N SER A 115 -5.41 20.87 3.63
CA SER A 115 -5.42 22.13 2.85
C SER A 115 -5.54 21.92 1.33
N GLY A 116 -5.29 20.70 0.82
CA GLY A 116 -5.25 20.40 -0.62
C GLY A 116 -4.01 20.94 -1.35
N GLU A 117 -3.16 21.68 -0.64
CA GLU A 117 -1.95 22.29 -1.19
C GLU A 117 -0.87 21.23 -1.44
N LEU A 118 -0.05 21.46 -2.47
CA LEU A 118 1.08 20.60 -2.79
C LEU A 118 2.18 20.80 -1.74
N LEU A 119 2.60 19.71 -1.10
CA LEU A 119 3.70 19.71 -0.16
C LEU A 119 5.02 19.78 -0.94
N GLN A 120 5.88 20.71 -0.56
CA GLN A 120 7.18 20.91 -1.22
C GLN A 120 8.20 19.81 -0.90
N SER A 121 7.92 18.96 0.09
CA SER A 121 8.76 17.83 0.50
C SER A 121 7.91 16.58 0.65
N ILE A 122 8.50 15.41 0.41
CA ILE A 122 7.85 14.12 0.70
C ILE A 122 7.60 13.98 2.20
N GLY A 123 8.52 14.46 3.03
CA GLY A 123 8.40 14.44 4.49
C GLY A 123 8.85 13.11 5.12
N SER A 124 9.13 13.16 6.42
CA SER A 124 9.68 12.03 7.17
C SER A 124 8.70 10.86 7.32
N ALA A 125 7.40 11.14 7.51
CA ALA A 125 6.37 10.11 7.60
C ALA A 125 6.30 9.26 6.31
N ASN A 126 6.20 9.92 5.14
CA ASN A 126 6.18 9.20 3.87
C ASN A 126 7.52 8.48 3.58
N THR A 127 8.64 8.99 4.08
CA THR A 127 9.94 8.31 3.95
C THR A 127 9.95 7.01 4.75
N LEU A 128 9.37 6.98 5.95
CA LEU A 128 9.17 5.76 6.75
C LEU A 128 8.28 4.74 6.02
N THR A 129 7.19 5.18 5.38
CA THR A 129 6.36 4.31 4.53
C THR A 129 7.20 3.62 3.44
N TRP A 130 8.06 4.38 2.76
CA TRP A 130 8.92 3.81 1.72
C TRP A 130 10.05 2.92 2.28
N LEU A 131 10.54 3.18 3.49
CA LEU A 131 11.48 2.30 4.18
C LEU A 131 10.81 0.96 4.54
N ARG A 132 9.55 0.99 4.96
CA ARG A 132 8.72 -0.23 5.12
C ARG A 132 8.57 -0.96 3.78
N GLY A 133 8.27 -0.23 2.71
CA GLY A 133 8.21 -0.76 1.34
C GLY A 133 9.53 -1.42 0.90
N LEU A 134 10.68 -0.89 1.33
CA LEU A 134 11.99 -1.51 1.07
C LEU A 134 12.12 -2.88 1.75
N GLY A 135 11.59 -3.03 2.97
CA GLY A 135 11.51 -4.32 3.66
C GLY A 135 10.65 -5.34 2.91
N ALA A 136 9.49 -4.91 2.40
CA ALA A 136 8.64 -5.75 1.54
C ALA A 136 9.35 -6.12 0.22
N SER A 137 10.02 -5.16 -0.42
CA SER A 137 10.82 -5.35 -1.63
C SER A 137 11.96 -6.35 -1.43
N TYR A 138 12.59 -6.33 -0.25
CA TYR A 138 13.62 -7.29 0.11
C TYR A 138 13.07 -8.72 0.22
N LEU A 139 11.94 -8.92 0.91
CA LEU A 139 11.28 -10.24 1.01
C LEU A 139 10.83 -10.74 -0.37
N LEU A 140 10.22 -9.88 -1.19
CA LEU A 140 9.83 -10.22 -2.56
C LEU A 140 11.06 -10.55 -3.43
N GLY A 141 12.13 -9.78 -3.31
CA GLY A 141 13.38 -10.04 -4.03
C GLY A 141 13.96 -11.41 -3.71
N ARG A 142 13.94 -11.83 -2.44
CA ARG A 142 14.41 -13.16 -2.04
C ARG A 142 13.50 -14.28 -2.54
N LEU A 143 12.18 -14.07 -2.49
CA LEU A 143 11.19 -15.00 -3.08
C LEU A 143 11.42 -15.19 -4.59
N LEU A 144 11.63 -14.10 -5.33
CA LEU A 144 11.91 -14.15 -6.77
C LEU A 144 13.27 -14.80 -7.07
N GLY A 145 14.25 -14.63 -6.19
CA GLY A 145 15.55 -15.30 -6.27
C GLY A 145 15.52 -16.79 -5.89
N GLY A 146 14.36 -17.32 -5.48
CA GLY A 146 14.22 -18.71 -5.04
C GLY A 146 14.99 -19.03 -3.75
N LEU A 147 15.27 -18.02 -2.93
CA LEU A 147 15.99 -18.18 -1.69
C LEU A 147 15.05 -18.70 -0.59
N THR A 148 15.58 -19.54 0.29
CA THR A 148 14.86 -19.95 1.48
C THR A 148 14.82 -18.77 2.46
N GLU A 149 13.63 -18.48 2.98
CA GLU A 149 13.43 -17.40 3.94
C GLU A 149 13.60 -17.88 5.38
N PRO A 150 14.63 -17.41 6.11
CA PRO A 150 14.74 -17.67 7.54
C PRO A 150 13.53 -17.06 8.26
N SER A 151 12.86 -17.83 9.12
CA SER A 151 11.69 -17.33 9.86
C SER A 151 12.02 -16.10 10.72
N GLU A 152 13.23 -16.05 11.29
CA GLU A 152 13.72 -14.91 12.08
C GLU A 152 13.83 -13.63 11.25
N LEU A 153 14.34 -13.74 10.02
CA LEU A 153 14.46 -12.61 9.10
C LEU A 153 13.08 -12.09 8.69
N THR A 154 12.16 -12.99 8.32
CA THR A 154 10.78 -12.63 7.97
C THR A 154 10.08 -11.95 9.16
N LEU A 155 10.26 -12.48 10.37
CA LEU A 155 9.73 -11.90 11.60
C LEU A 155 10.32 -10.51 11.88
N ALA A 156 11.64 -10.33 11.74
CA ALA A 156 12.31 -9.06 11.96
C ALA A 156 11.81 -7.97 10.99
N VAL A 157 11.68 -8.31 9.70
CA VAL A 157 11.12 -7.37 8.69
C VAL A 157 9.66 -7.05 9.00
N PHE A 158 8.87 -8.04 9.40
CA PHE A 158 7.46 -7.81 9.74
C PHE A 158 7.28 -6.93 10.99
N LEU A 159 8.03 -7.20 12.06
CA LEU A 159 8.04 -6.37 13.27
C LEU A 159 8.52 -4.95 12.98
N GLY A 160 9.58 -4.81 12.19
CA GLY A 160 10.05 -3.51 11.70
C GLY A 160 8.93 -2.76 10.97
N GLY A 161 8.21 -3.44 10.07
CA GLY A 161 7.06 -2.89 9.36
C GLY A 161 5.96 -2.37 10.28
N ILE A 162 5.56 -3.14 11.29
CA ILE A 162 4.55 -2.73 12.29
C ILE A 162 5.01 -1.48 13.05
N ILE A 163 6.26 -1.47 13.51
CA ILE A 163 6.81 -0.33 14.25
C ILE A 163 6.84 0.92 13.36
N THR A 164 7.26 0.79 12.10
CA THR A 164 7.31 1.91 11.17
C THR A 164 5.93 2.49 10.85
N ASP A 165 4.89 1.66 10.70
CA ASP A 165 3.50 2.11 10.47
C ASP A 165 2.92 2.88 11.67
N ILE A 166 3.27 2.45 12.89
CA ILE A 166 2.85 3.19 14.08
C ILE A 166 3.57 4.55 14.14
N LEU A 167 4.86 4.57 13.80
CA LEU A 167 5.68 5.78 13.83
C LEU A 167 5.29 6.78 12.74
N ASP A 168 5.10 6.35 11.50
CA ASP A 168 4.73 7.24 10.39
C ASP A 168 3.35 7.89 10.63
N GLY A 169 2.38 7.12 11.12
CA GLY A 169 1.05 7.59 11.46
C GLY A 169 1.06 8.58 12.64
N HIS A 170 1.92 8.33 13.64
CA HIS A 170 2.10 9.24 14.76
C HIS A 170 2.74 10.57 14.31
N ILE A 171 3.82 10.50 13.53
CA ILE A 171 4.52 11.67 12.98
C ILE A 171 3.59 12.48 12.08
N ALA A 172 2.83 11.84 11.19
CA ALA A 172 1.91 12.52 10.28
C ALA A 172 0.78 13.24 11.03
N ARG A 173 0.28 12.67 12.15
CA ARG A 173 -0.77 13.30 12.97
C ARG A 173 -0.25 14.50 13.76
N ILE A 174 0.92 14.40 14.38
CA ILE A 174 1.51 15.49 15.17
C ILE A 174 1.91 16.66 14.26
N THR A 175 2.54 16.36 13.13
CA THR A 175 3.00 17.40 12.19
C THR A 175 1.86 18.00 11.36
N GLY A 176 0.69 17.37 11.33
CA GLY A 176 -0.42 17.75 10.47
C GLY A 176 -0.13 17.55 8.97
N LYS A 177 0.97 16.89 8.61
CA LYS A 177 1.45 16.69 7.23
C LYS A 177 0.98 15.36 6.63
N GLN A 178 -0.31 15.07 6.75
CA GLN A 178 -0.90 13.91 6.07
C GLN A 178 -1.04 14.21 4.58
N SER A 179 -0.58 13.30 3.73
CA SER A 179 -0.59 13.48 2.27
C SER A 179 -1.37 12.37 1.58
N LYS A 180 -1.97 12.65 0.41
CA LYS A 180 -2.64 11.62 -0.40
C LYS A 180 -1.64 10.61 -0.98
N LEU A 181 -0.47 11.07 -1.39
CA LEU A 181 0.64 10.21 -1.80
C LEU A 181 1.00 9.19 -0.71
N GLY A 182 1.15 9.66 0.53
CA GLY A 182 1.41 8.78 1.68
C GLY A 182 0.34 7.72 1.87
N GLN A 183 -0.95 8.08 1.78
CA GLN A 183 -2.04 7.10 1.91
C GLN A 183 -2.02 6.01 0.84
N ILE A 184 -1.62 6.34 -0.40
CA ILE A 184 -1.50 5.37 -1.49
C ILE A 184 -0.26 4.49 -1.26
N ALA A 185 0.86 5.10 -0.92
CA ALA A 185 2.11 4.39 -0.62
C ALA A 185 1.96 3.44 0.59
N ASP A 186 1.20 3.84 1.62
CA ASP A 186 0.91 3.00 2.79
C ASP A 186 0.14 1.74 2.36
N ALA A 187 -0.92 1.91 1.56
CA ALA A 187 -1.71 0.79 1.06
C ALA A 187 -0.92 -0.15 0.14
N GLU A 188 -0.02 0.40 -0.69
CA GLU A 188 0.87 -0.39 -1.55
C GLU A 188 1.91 -1.16 -0.73
N ALA A 189 2.62 -0.49 0.17
CA ALA A 189 3.63 -1.11 1.02
C ALA A 189 3.02 -2.22 1.89
N ASP A 190 1.83 -1.99 2.45
CA ASP A 190 1.09 -3.00 3.21
C ASP A 190 0.67 -4.19 2.33
N PHE A 191 0.19 -3.93 1.11
CA PHE A 191 -0.16 -5.00 0.19
C PHE A 191 1.05 -5.86 -0.15
N CYS A 192 2.18 -5.25 -0.54
CA CYS A 192 3.42 -5.95 -0.87
C CYS A 192 3.96 -6.74 0.33
N LEU A 193 3.95 -6.16 1.53
CA LEU A 193 4.40 -6.84 2.74
C LEU A 193 3.50 -8.05 3.05
N TYR A 194 2.19 -7.87 3.10
CA TYR A 194 1.26 -8.96 3.41
C TYR A 194 1.25 -10.03 2.31
N LEU A 195 1.43 -9.66 1.05
CA LEU A 195 1.61 -10.57 -0.07
C LEU A 195 2.86 -11.43 0.13
N SER A 196 4.00 -10.80 0.41
CA SER A 196 5.26 -11.51 0.63
C SER A 196 5.15 -12.50 1.80
N LEU A 197 4.57 -12.07 2.93
CA LEU A 197 4.37 -12.93 4.11
C LEU A 197 3.46 -14.11 3.81
N THR A 198 2.37 -13.88 3.07
CA THR A 198 1.45 -14.95 2.67
C THR A 198 2.18 -15.98 1.82
N ILE A 199 2.93 -15.55 0.80
CA ILE A 199 3.68 -16.47 -0.08
C ILE A 199 4.75 -17.23 0.70
N ILE A 200 5.47 -16.59 1.61
CA ILE A 200 6.48 -17.24 2.47
C ILE A 200 5.84 -18.31 3.36
N LEU A 201 4.68 -18.03 3.97
CA LEU A 201 4.00 -19.00 4.83
C LEU A 201 3.37 -20.16 4.04
N LEU A 202 2.91 -19.90 2.81
CA LEU A 202 2.45 -20.94 1.88
C LEU A 202 3.61 -21.85 1.45
N SER A 203 4.77 -21.29 1.09
CA SER A 203 5.94 -22.08 0.67
C SER A 203 6.52 -22.93 1.80
N LYS A 204 6.37 -22.49 3.05
CA LYS A 204 6.72 -23.25 4.26
C LYS A 204 5.68 -24.32 4.64
N GLY A 205 4.53 -24.37 3.97
CA GLY A 205 3.45 -25.30 4.30
C GLY A 205 2.73 -25.02 5.64
N ILE A 206 2.99 -23.86 6.25
CA ILE A 206 2.37 -23.45 7.53
C ILE A 206 0.94 -22.97 7.28
N LEU A 207 0.72 -22.29 6.15
CA LEU A 207 -0.58 -21.74 5.78
C LEU A 207 -1.22 -22.58 4.67
N PRO A 208 -2.51 -22.95 4.77
CA PRO A 208 -3.23 -23.55 3.65
C PRO A 208 -3.48 -22.53 2.54
N LEU A 209 -3.42 -22.96 1.27
CA LEU A 209 -3.61 -22.09 0.10
C LEU A 209 -4.90 -21.26 0.14
N TRP A 210 -6.01 -21.89 0.53
CA TRP A 210 -7.31 -21.22 0.59
C TRP A 210 -7.34 -20.08 1.64
N VAL A 211 -6.63 -20.24 2.77
CA VAL A 211 -6.52 -19.18 3.78
C VAL A 211 -5.71 -18.02 3.23
N GLY A 212 -4.59 -18.31 2.55
CA GLY A 212 -3.78 -17.29 1.88
C GLY A 212 -4.57 -16.49 0.84
N ILE A 213 -5.41 -17.16 0.04
CA ILE A 213 -6.29 -16.49 -0.93
C ILE A 213 -7.26 -15.53 -0.22
N VAL A 214 -7.92 -15.97 0.86
CA VAL A 214 -8.84 -15.12 1.63
C VAL A 214 -8.13 -13.91 2.24
N MET A 215 -6.92 -14.09 2.74
CA MET A 215 -6.09 -13.02 3.29
C MET A 215 -5.72 -11.94 2.25
N LEU A 216 -5.48 -12.34 1.00
CA LEU A 216 -5.14 -11.41 -0.09
C LEU A 216 -6.37 -10.74 -0.71
N LEU A 217 -7.51 -11.44 -0.76
CA LEU A 217 -8.77 -10.88 -1.27
C LEU A 217 -9.19 -9.60 -0.57
N ARG A 218 -8.81 -9.40 0.69
CA ARG A 218 -9.10 -8.17 1.45
C ARG A 218 -8.60 -6.89 0.76
N PHE A 219 -7.51 -6.99 -0.01
CA PHE A 219 -6.92 -5.86 -0.72
C PHE A 219 -7.54 -5.72 -2.13
N VAL A 220 -7.85 -6.85 -2.76
CA VAL A 220 -8.37 -6.89 -4.14
C VAL A 220 -9.85 -6.50 -4.20
N VAL A 221 -10.68 -6.98 -3.26
CA VAL A 221 -12.13 -6.76 -3.26
C VAL A 221 -12.50 -5.27 -3.21
N PRO A 222 -11.94 -4.44 -2.32
CA PRO A 222 -12.23 -3.00 -2.31
C PRO A 222 -11.78 -2.30 -3.61
N LEU A 223 -10.64 -2.69 -4.19
CA LEU A 223 -10.12 -2.11 -5.43
C LEU A 223 -11.03 -2.44 -6.62
N VAL A 224 -11.48 -3.68 -6.74
CA VAL A 224 -12.42 -4.11 -7.78
C VAL A 224 -13.78 -3.47 -7.59
N ALA A 225 -14.29 -3.41 -6.36
CA ALA A 225 -15.55 -2.75 -6.05
C ALA A 225 -15.50 -1.24 -6.38
N ALA A 226 -14.39 -0.58 -6.09
CA ALA A 226 -14.17 0.82 -6.45
C ALA A 226 -14.14 1.03 -7.96
N LEU A 227 -13.42 0.17 -8.68
CA LEU A 227 -13.36 0.20 -10.13
C LEU A 227 -14.74 -0.02 -10.76
N LEU A 228 -15.47 -1.05 -10.33
CA LEU A 228 -16.82 -1.36 -10.85
C LEU A 228 -17.82 -0.24 -10.55
N SER A 229 -17.80 0.29 -9.33
CA SER A 229 -18.66 1.43 -8.98
C SER A 229 -18.35 2.65 -9.84
N TYR A 230 -17.06 2.89 -10.09
CA TYR A 230 -16.62 3.99 -10.93
C TYR A 230 -17.07 3.80 -12.40
N MET A 231 -17.00 2.57 -12.92
CA MET A 231 -17.49 2.22 -14.24
C MET A 231 -19.02 2.35 -14.38
N ALA A 232 -19.78 1.94 -13.36
CA ALA A 232 -21.23 1.81 -13.45
C ALA A 232 -22.00 3.09 -13.08
N LEU A 233 -21.58 3.82 -12.03
CA LEU A 233 -22.39 4.90 -11.44
C LEU A 233 -21.94 6.31 -11.83
N ALA A 234 -20.86 6.48 -12.60
CA ALA A 234 -20.34 7.80 -12.98
C ALA A 234 -19.96 8.73 -11.80
N ARG A 235 -20.10 8.25 -10.56
CA ARG A 235 -19.83 8.94 -9.31
C ARG A 235 -18.97 8.01 -8.44
N PRO A 236 -17.83 8.48 -7.92
CA PRO A 236 -16.98 7.67 -7.07
C PRO A 236 -17.71 7.41 -5.75
N VAL A 237 -18.12 6.17 -5.51
CA VAL A 237 -18.47 5.74 -4.16
C VAL A 237 -17.20 5.84 -3.32
N ARG A 238 -17.22 6.69 -2.30
CA ARG A 238 -16.09 6.85 -1.38
C ARG A 238 -16.02 5.64 -0.46
N PHE A 239 -15.05 4.77 -0.68
CA PHE A 239 -14.73 3.67 0.23
C PHE A 239 -14.02 4.24 1.46
N GLY A 240 -14.79 4.66 2.46
CA GLY A 240 -14.25 5.11 3.75
C GLY A 240 -13.78 3.94 4.62
N SER A 241 -12.89 4.20 5.58
CA SER A 241 -12.44 3.18 6.53
C SER A 241 -13.59 2.71 7.42
N THR A 242 -13.98 1.44 7.36
CA THR A 242 -14.94 0.84 8.30
C THR A 242 -14.23 0.29 9.54
N ALA A 243 -14.90 0.31 10.70
CA ALA A 243 -14.38 -0.29 11.92
C ALA A 243 -14.08 -1.79 11.73
N TRP A 244 -14.95 -2.50 11.00
CA TRP A 244 -14.77 -3.91 10.64
C TRP A 244 -13.48 -4.15 9.84
N GLY A 245 -13.15 -3.29 8.87
CA GLY A 245 -11.89 -3.37 8.13
C GLY A 245 -10.66 -3.18 9.02
N LYS A 246 -10.72 -2.26 9.99
CA LYS A 246 -9.63 -2.04 10.96
C LYS A 246 -9.41 -3.26 11.84
N TYR A 247 -10.48 -3.84 12.38
CA TYR A 247 -10.38 -5.06 13.20
C TYR A 247 -9.89 -6.26 12.38
N ALA A 248 -10.35 -6.43 11.14
CA ALA A 248 -9.87 -7.48 10.25
C ALA A 248 -8.35 -7.35 10.02
N GLY A 249 -7.85 -6.14 9.79
CA GLY A 249 -6.42 -5.87 9.66
C GLY A 249 -5.62 -6.18 10.93
N LEU A 250 -6.12 -5.76 12.09
CA LEU A 250 -5.46 -6.03 13.37
C LEU A 250 -5.37 -7.53 13.65
N VAL A 251 -6.47 -8.27 13.49
CA VAL A 251 -6.51 -9.72 13.74
C VAL A 251 -5.61 -10.47 12.76
N GLN A 252 -5.59 -10.06 11.48
CA GLN A 252 -4.69 -10.65 10.49
C GLN A 252 -3.21 -10.37 10.80
N CYS A 253 -2.89 -9.16 11.29
CA CYS A 253 -1.56 -8.82 11.75
C CYS A 253 -1.13 -9.71 12.94
N CYS A 254 -2.00 -9.88 13.93
CA CYS A 254 -1.77 -10.81 15.05
C CYS A 254 -1.61 -12.25 14.58
N TYR A 255 -2.37 -12.67 13.56
CA TYR A 255 -2.27 -14.02 13.01
C TYR A 255 -0.93 -14.26 12.31
N PHE A 256 -0.45 -13.32 11.49
CA PHE A 256 0.90 -13.39 10.94
C PHE A 256 1.97 -13.47 12.03
N LEU A 257 1.83 -12.66 13.08
CA LEU A 257 2.76 -12.65 14.20
C LEU A 257 2.78 -14.04 14.87
N LEU A 258 1.62 -14.60 15.17
CA LEU A 258 1.49 -15.94 15.75
C LEU A 258 2.16 -17.02 14.89
N LEU A 259 1.98 -16.98 13.57
CA LEU A 259 2.55 -17.97 12.64
C LEU A 259 4.07 -17.83 12.43
N LEU A 260 4.61 -16.63 12.57
CA LEU A 260 6.04 -16.37 12.40
C LEU A 260 6.84 -16.63 13.69
N LEU A 261 6.20 -16.57 14.85
CA LEU A 261 6.84 -16.79 16.13
C LEU A 261 7.17 -18.29 16.36
N PRO A 262 8.36 -18.62 16.89
CA PRO A 262 8.77 -20.00 17.15
C PRO A 262 8.11 -20.54 18.43
N LEU A 263 6.78 -20.59 18.47
CA LEU A 263 5.97 -21.03 19.63
C LEU A 263 5.37 -22.45 19.55
N PRO A 264 5.79 -23.42 18.69
CA PRO A 264 5.08 -24.68 18.55
C PRO A 264 5.11 -25.56 19.82
N HIS A 265 5.99 -25.26 20.77
CA HIS A 265 6.14 -26.00 22.04
C HIS A 265 5.14 -25.56 23.13
N PHE A 266 4.38 -24.47 22.92
CA PHE A 266 3.39 -24.03 23.89
C PHE A 266 2.11 -24.86 23.76
N THR A 267 1.67 -25.46 24.88
CA THR A 267 0.47 -26.30 24.95
C THR A 267 -0.80 -25.61 24.45
N PHE A 268 -0.90 -24.29 24.60
CA PHE A 268 -2.05 -23.49 24.16
C PHE A 268 -1.99 -23.06 22.68
N PHE A 269 -0.88 -23.30 21.97
CA PHE A 269 -0.67 -22.81 20.61
C PHE A 269 -1.73 -23.31 19.61
N PRO A 270 -2.13 -24.60 19.56
CA PRO A 270 -3.13 -25.06 18.59
C PRO A 270 -4.51 -24.43 18.81
N LEU A 271 -4.92 -24.26 20.08
CA LEU A 271 -6.17 -23.60 20.43
C LEU A 271 -6.17 -22.14 20.01
N LEU A 272 -5.09 -21.41 20.34
CA LEU A 272 -4.94 -20.00 19.98
C LEU A 272 -4.93 -19.81 18.46
N ASN A 273 -4.20 -20.65 17.73
CA ASN A 273 -4.14 -20.63 16.27
C ASN A 273 -5.53 -20.84 15.64
N GLY A 274 -6.25 -21.88 16.08
CA GLY A 274 -7.60 -22.18 15.57
C GLY A 274 -8.60 -21.05 15.85
N LEU A 275 -8.61 -20.52 17.08
CA LEU A 275 -9.48 -19.40 17.44
C LEU A 275 -9.18 -18.14 16.61
N LEU A 276 -7.90 -17.77 16.51
CA LEU A 276 -7.49 -16.59 15.78
C LEU A 276 -7.77 -16.70 14.28
N LEU A 277 -7.59 -17.89 13.69
CA LEU A 277 -7.94 -18.19 12.31
C LEU A 277 -9.45 -18.00 12.04
N ILE A 278 -10.32 -18.55 12.89
CA ILE A 278 -11.78 -18.43 12.74
C ILE A 278 -12.21 -16.97 12.84
N ILE A 279 -11.70 -16.25 13.85
CA ILE A 279 -12.00 -14.82 14.03
C ILE A 279 -11.50 -14.01 12.83
N MET A 280 -10.29 -14.28 12.34
CA MET A 280 -9.71 -13.61 11.18
C MET A 280 -10.58 -13.80 9.94
N ILE A 281 -10.93 -15.05 9.60
CA ILE A 281 -11.76 -15.34 8.42
C ILE A 281 -13.12 -14.68 8.54
N GLY A 282 -13.77 -14.78 9.71
CA GLY A 282 -15.04 -14.13 9.97
C GLY A 282 -14.98 -12.62 9.70
N LEU A 283 -13.96 -11.95 10.23
CA LEU A 283 -13.76 -10.51 10.01
C LEU A 283 -13.42 -10.15 8.55
N LEU A 284 -12.63 -10.97 7.86
CA LEU A 284 -12.27 -10.76 6.45
C LEU A 284 -13.48 -10.90 5.51
N VAL A 285 -14.49 -11.68 5.89
CA VAL A 285 -15.77 -11.78 5.18
C VAL A 285 -16.73 -10.65 5.56
N ILE A 286 -16.83 -10.32 6.86
CA ILE A 286 -17.74 -9.27 7.36
C ILE A 286 -17.32 -7.87 6.88
N ALA A 287 -16.01 -7.57 6.86
CA ALA A 287 -15.50 -6.25 6.49
C ALA A 287 -15.95 -5.76 5.09
N PRO A 288 -15.78 -6.53 3.99
CA PRO A 288 -16.24 -6.10 2.67
C PRO A 288 -17.77 -6.00 2.58
N ILE A 289 -18.51 -6.86 3.28
CA ILE A 289 -19.97 -6.78 3.35
C ILE A 289 -20.41 -5.48 4.03
N ALA A 290 -19.82 -5.17 5.19
CA ALA A 290 -20.08 -3.94 5.92
C ALA A 290 -19.73 -2.70 5.09
N GLN A 291 -18.64 -2.77 4.31
CA GLN A 291 -18.25 -1.72 3.37
C GLN A 291 -19.32 -1.51 2.29
N LEU A 292 -19.83 -2.59 1.70
CA LEU A 292 -20.87 -2.52 0.67
C LEU A 292 -22.16 -1.88 1.22
N PHE A 293 -22.58 -2.26 2.42
CA PHE A 293 -23.75 -1.65 3.07
C PHE A 293 -23.55 -0.17 3.37
N ALA A 294 -22.37 0.22 3.87
CA ALA A 294 -22.05 1.62 4.09
C ALA A 294 -22.14 2.43 2.79
N ASN A 295 -21.62 1.88 1.71
CA ASN A 295 -21.65 2.49 0.38
C ASN A 295 -23.07 2.66 -0.17
N ILE A 296 -23.92 1.63 -0.06
CA ILE A 296 -25.33 1.70 -0.49
C ILE A 296 -26.09 2.76 0.31
N LYS A 297 -25.83 2.87 1.61
CA LYS A 297 -26.47 3.88 2.47
C LYS A 297 -26.11 5.30 2.06
N VAL A 298 -24.85 5.54 1.68
CA VAL A 298 -24.39 6.84 1.15
C VAL A 298 -25.08 7.15 -0.18
N LEU A 299 -25.16 6.18 -1.09
CA LEU A 299 -25.85 6.35 -2.39
C LEU A 299 -27.32 6.74 -2.20
N LYS A 300 -28.06 6.03 -1.33
CA LYS A 300 -29.47 6.35 -1.06
C LYS A 300 -29.67 7.77 -0.55
N ARG A 301 -28.81 8.26 0.35
CA ARG A 301 -28.88 9.65 0.83
C ARG A 301 -28.61 10.66 -0.28
N SER A 302 -27.62 10.41 -1.14
CA SER A 302 -27.30 11.31 -2.25
C SER A 302 -28.39 11.42 -3.33
N VAL A 303 -29.29 10.44 -3.42
CA VAL A 303 -30.45 10.44 -4.32
C VAL A 303 -31.67 11.12 -3.67
N GLN A 304 -31.75 11.16 -2.34
CA GLN A 304 -32.83 11.84 -1.61
C GLN A 304 -32.58 13.33 -1.39
N GLU A 305 -31.31 13.76 -1.42
CA GLU A 305 -30.88 15.15 -1.18
C GLU A 305 -30.66 15.97 -2.48
N GLY A 306 -30.86 15.39 -3.67
CA GLY A 306 -30.68 16.05 -4.97
C GLY A 306 -31.91 15.95 -5.85
#